data_AF-A0A1I6YLQ8-F1
#
_entry.id   AF-A0A1I6YLQ8-F1
#
_cell.length_a   1.000
_cell.length_b   1.000
_cell.length_c   1.000
_cell.angle_alpha   90.00
_cell.angle_beta   90.00
_cell.angle_gamma   90.00
#
_symmetry.space_group_name_H-M   'P 1'
#
loop_
_entity.id
_entity.type
_entity.pdbx_description
1 polymer ?
#
loop_
_entity_poly.entity_id
_entity_poly.type
_entity_poly.pdbx_seq_one_letter_code
_entity_poly.pdbx_strand_id
1 'polypeptide(L)'
;MSRDGKKLPAAKPGARYEVGYGKPPESSRFRPGRSGNPKGRPKGAKNKRPRLNEERLKEIVLDEAYREITVRDGDRNVSVPMAQAVMRALAVNAAKGQHRAQRLFAEMLSTTERQNKALADEWFRTAVEYKVEWETELRRREKLGITDLPPPLPHPDQVKLDMNTGLATIKGPATKDQVAQLELWRRRRDGFSEDLAFVRQEYETETDEGARTRLEDDIRQIERSLEAIDQLLDQIGY
;
A
#
# COMPACT_ATOMS: atom_id res chain seq x y z
N MET A 1 4.00 -31.15 -76.92
CA MET A 1 3.89 -29.69 -76.70
C MET A 1 5.25 -29.18 -76.26
N SER A 2 5.85 -28.34 -77.09
CA SER A 2 7.19 -27.78 -76.90
C SER A 2 7.22 -26.90 -75.65
N ARG A 3 8.11 -27.17 -74.70
CA ARG A 3 8.35 -26.25 -73.58
C ARG A 3 9.21 -25.12 -74.11
N ASP A 4 8.58 -23.97 -74.38
CA ASP A 4 9.27 -22.70 -74.56
C ASP A 4 10.08 -22.41 -73.28
N GLY A 5 11.34 -22.82 -73.29
CA GLY A 5 12.30 -22.47 -72.27
C GLY A 5 12.48 -20.96 -72.32
N LYS A 6 11.88 -20.25 -71.36
CA LYS A 6 12.13 -18.83 -71.10
C LYS A 6 13.65 -18.63 -71.08
N LYS A 7 14.21 -18.07 -72.16
CA LYS A 7 15.64 -17.84 -72.30
C LYS A 7 16.07 -16.94 -71.14
N LEU A 8 16.96 -17.47 -70.29
CA LEU A 8 17.62 -16.70 -69.25
C LEU A 8 18.37 -15.53 -69.93
N PRO A 9 18.44 -14.35 -69.31
CA PRO A 9 19.14 -13.21 -69.89
C PRO A 9 20.60 -13.61 -70.14
N ALA A 10 21.02 -13.56 -71.40
CA ALA A 10 22.38 -13.90 -71.80
C ALA A 10 23.39 -12.98 -71.09
N ALA A 11 24.49 -13.57 -70.61
CA ALA A 11 25.57 -12.83 -69.98
C ALA A 11 26.09 -11.75 -70.94
N LYS A 12 26.23 -10.51 -70.46
CA LYS A 12 26.82 -9.42 -71.25
C LYS A 12 28.26 -9.82 -71.66
N PRO A 13 28.64 -9.70 -72.94
CA PRO A 13 30.01 -9.99 -73.37
C PRO A 13 30.96 -9.02 -72.66
N GLY A 14 31.89 -9.56 -71.85
CA GLY A 14 32.83 -8.79 -71.02
C GLY A 14 32.55 -8.82 -69.50
N ALA A 15 31.44 -9.41 -69.06
CA ALA A 15 31.21 -9.62 -67.62
C ALA A 15 32.10 -10.76 -67.09
N ARG A 16 32.84 -10.53 -66.00
CA ARG A 16 33.71 -11.53 -65.35
C ARG A 16 32.95 -12.70 -64.68
N TYR A 17 31.62 -12.72 -64.74
CA TYR A 17 30.76 -13.71 -64.10
C TYR A 17 29.55 -14.09 -64.99
N GLU A 18 29.35 -15.38 -65.20
CA GLU A 18 28.25 -15.94 -65.98
C GLU A 18 26.97 -16.05 -65.13
N VAL A 19 25.91 -15.37 -65.56
CA VAL A 19 24.59 -15.39 -64.92
C VAL A 19 23.73 -16.50 -65.52
N GLY A 20 23.06 -17.29 -64.68
CA GLY A 20 22.27 -18.45 -65.12
C GLY A 20 21.37 -19.01 -64.01
N TYR A 21 20.75 -20.18 -64.24
CA TYR A 21 19.91 -20.82 -63.22
C TYR A 21 20.73 -21.14 -61.96
N GLY A 22 20.26 -20.68 -60.80
CA GLY A 22 20.99 -20.77 -59.53
C GLY A 22 22.20 -19.83 -59.39
N LYS A 23 22.50 -19.00 -60.40
CA LYS A 23 23.60 -18.02 -60.43
C LYS A 23 23.07 -16.59 -60.64
N PRO A 24 22.54 -15.94 -59.58
CA PRO A 24 21.98 -14.59 -59.70
C PRO A 24 23.07 -13.54 -60.03
N PRO A 25 22.71 -12.45 -60.75
CA PRO A 25 23.64 -11.36 -61.05
C PRO A 25 24.27 -10.76 -59.78
N GLU A 26 25.55 -10.41 -59.85
CA GLU A 26 26.28 -9.84 -58.71
C GLU A 26 25.61 -8.61 -58.11
N SER A 27 25.01 -7.74 -58.93
CA SER A 27 24.30 -6.54 -58.48
C SER A 27 23.07 -6.80 -57.61
N SER A 28 22.48 -8.00 -57.72
CA SER A 28 21.25 -8.39 -57.02
C SER A 28 21.50 -9.31 -55.81
N ARG A 29 22.74 -9.75 -55.60
CA ARG A 29 23.11 -10.62 -54.48
C ARG A 29 23.14 -9.82 -53.18
N PHE A 30 22.54 -10.36 -52.12
CA PHE A 30 22.71 -9.79 -50.79
C PHE A 30 24.18 -9.91 -50.34
N ARG A 31 24.70 -8.83 -49.76
CA ARG A 31 26.06 -8.83 -49.22
C ARG A 31 26.13 -9.76 -48.01
N PRO A 32 27.19 -10.60 -47.89
CA PRO A 32 27.42 -11.40 -46.68
C PRO A 32 27.35 -10.52 -45.44
N GLY A 33 26.58 -10.94 -44.43
CA GLY A 33 26.41 -10.20 -43.16
C GLY A 33 25.33 -9.11 -43.18
N ARG A 34 24.74 -8.76 -44.33
CA ARG A 34 23.66 -7.76 -44.41
C ARG A 34 22.33 -8.44 -44.78
N SER A 35 21.36 -8.36 -43.87
CA SER A 35 19.99 -8.85 -44.13
C SER A 35 19.36 -8.08 -45.29
N GLY A 36 18.69 -8.79 -46.20
CA GLY A 36 17.89 -8.18 -47.27
C GLY A 36 16.66 -7.42 -46.78
N ASN A 37 16.23 -7.67 -45.53
CA ASN A 37 15.18 -6.90 -44.86
C ASN A 37 15.75 -6.26 -43.58
N PRO A 38 16.19 -4.99 -43.64
CA PRO A 38 16.72 -4.26 -42.49
C PRO A 38 15.68 -4.01 -41.37
N LYS A 39 14.38 -3.98 -41.71
CA LYS A 39 13.27 -3.87 -40.75
C LYS A 39 12.87 -5.23 -40.16
N GLY A 40 13.46 -6.32 -40.65
CA GLY A 40 13.24 -7.65 -40.10
C GLY A 40 13.87 -7.81 -38.72
N ARG A 41 13.50 -8.88 -38.02
CA ARG A 41 14.05 -9.19 -36.70
C ARG A 41 15.58 -9.42 -36.81
N PRO A 42 16.41 -8.73 -35.99
CA PRO A 42 17.86 -8.90 -36.02
C PRO A 42 18.27 -10.35 -35.72
N LYS A 43 19.25 -10.86 -36.48
CA LYS A 43 19.83 -12.19 -36.26
C LYS A 43 20.48 -12.24 -34.87
N GLY A 44 19.97 -13.09 -33.98
CA GLY A 44 20.49 -13.26 -32.61
C GLY A 44 19.71 -12.53 -31.50
N ALA A 45 18.60 -11.85 -31.80
CA ALA A 45 17.77 -11.21 -30.77
C ALA A 45 17.08 -12.27 -29.87
N LYS A 46 17.69 -12.58 -28.72
CA LYS A 46 17.10 -13.40 -27.64
C LYS A 46 15.92 -12.65 -27.02
N ASN A 47 14.86 -13.37 -26.65
CA ASN A 47 13.79 -12.79 -25.82
C ASN A 47 14.45 -12.27 -24.54
N LYS A 48 14.43 -10.94 -24.33
CA LYS A 48 15.04 -10.34 -23.14
C LYS A 48 14.34 -10.95 -21.92
N ARG A 49 15.10 -11.69 -21.11
CA ARG A 49 14.61 -12.09 -19.79
C ARG A 49 14.39 -10.82 -18.97
N PRO A 50 13.38 -10.78 -18.08
CA PRO A 50 13.21 -9.67 -17.16
C PRO A 50 14.52 -9.44 -16.41
N ARG A 51 14.78 -8.19 -16.02
CA ARG A 51 15.91 -7.91 -15.12
C ARG A 51 15.71 -8.65 -13.79
N LEU A 52 16.79 -8.83 -13.03
CA LEU A 52 16.74 -9.55 -11.75
C LEU A 52 15.74 -8.95 -10.76
N ASN A 53 15.43 -7.66 -10.91
CA ASN A 53 14.48 -6.89 -10.10
C ASN A 53 13.13 -6.64 -10.80
N GLU A 54 12.87 -7.24 -11.96
CA GLU A 54 11.66 -7.00 -12.74
C GLU A 54 10.72 -8.21 -12.62
N GLU A 55 9.82 -8.15 -11.63
CA GLU A 55 8.88 -9.22 -11.32
C GLU A 55 7.60 -9.12 -12.17
N ARG A 56 7.74 -9.12 -13.51
CA ARG A 56 6.61 -8.93 -14.45
C ARG A 56 5.43 -9.88 -14.21
N LEU A 57 5.70 -11.10 -13.76
CA LEU A 57 4.63 -12.06 -13.45
C LEU A 57 3.87 -11.65 -12.17
N LYS A 58 4.56 -11.13 -11.16
CA LYS A 58 3.93 -10.66 -9.93
C LYS A 58 2.99 -9.50 -10.21
N GLU A 59 3.41 -8.54 -11.03
CA GLU A 59 2.54 -7.43 -11.45
C GLU A 59 1.27 -7.95 -12.10
N ILE A 60 1.38 -8.82 -13.12
CA ILE A 60 0.22 -9.43 -13.79
C ILE A 60 -0.67 -10.21 -12.80
N VAL A 61 -0.07 -10.96 -11.88
CA VAL A 61 -0.81 -11.73 -10.87
C VAL A 61 -1.55 -10.81 -9.91
N LEU A 62 -0.92 -9.71 -9.47
CA LEU A 62 -1.56 -8.73 -8.59
C LEU A 62 -2.69 -8.00 -9.32
N ASP A 63 -2.45 -7.55 -10.54
CA ASP A 63 -3.48 -6.89 -11.36
C ASP A 63 -4.69 -7.79 -11.54
N GLU A 64 -4.48 -9.06 -11.87
CA GLU A 64 -5.58 -10.02 -12.05
C GLU A 64 -6.26 -10.38 -10.72
N ALA A 65 -5.49 -10.48 -9.62
CA ALA A 65 -6.02 -10.77 -8.29
C ALA A 65 -6.95 -9.65 -7.78
N TYR A 66 -6.60 -8.39 -8.05
CA TYR A 66 -7.36 -7.21 -7.61
C TYR A 66 -8.36 -6.70 -8.64
N ARG A 67 -8.41 -7.27 -9.85
CA ARG A 67 -9.44 -6.98 -10.84
C ARG A 67 -10.82 -7.35 -10.30
N GLU A 68 -11.76 -6.42 -10.39
CA GLU A 68 -13.14 -6.66 -10.00
C GLU A 68 -13.86 -7.61 -10.96
N ILE A 69 -14.64 -8.53 -10.40
CA ILE A 69 -15.57 -9.39 -11.11
C ILE A 69 -16.93 -9.40 -10.43
N THR A 70 -17.98 -9.59 -11.22
CA THR A 70 -19.33 -9.79 -10.69
C THR A 70 -19.55 -11.25 -10.36
N VAL A 71 -19.89 -11.53 -9.09
CA VAL A 71 -20.19 -12.88 -8.60
C VAL A 71 -21.60 -12.89 -8.02
N ARG A 72 -22.32 -13.98 -8.22
CA ARG A 72 -23.63 -14.21 -7.59
C ARG A 72 -23.44 -14.73 -6.17
N ASP A 73 -23.92 -13.96 -5.19
CA ASP A 73 -23.91 -14.28 -3.77
C ASP A 73 -25.37 -14.46 -3.31
N GLY A 74 -25.83 -15.72 -3.34
CA GLY A 74 -27.25 -16.07 -3.15
C GLY A 74 -28.15 -15.43 -4.23
N ASP A 75 -28.99 -14.48 -3.79
CA ASP A 75 -29.96 -13.77 -4.64
C ASP A 75 -29.46 -12.42 -5.15
N ARG A 76 -28.25 -11.99 -4.76
CA ARG A 76 -27.67 -10.70 -5.17
C ARG A 76 -26.40 -10.89 -5.99
N ASN A 77 -26.15 -9.97 -6.91
CA ASN A 77 -24.87 -9.88 -7.62
C ASN A 77 -23.99 -8.83 -6.92
N VAL A 78 -22.76 -9.19 -6.58
CA VAL A 78 -21.81 -8.31 -5.90
C VAL A 78 -20.53 -8.23 -6.73
N SER A 79 -19.99 -7.02 -6.89
CA SER A 79 -18.65 -6.80 -7.47
C SER A 79 -17.61 -6.99 -6.37
N VAL A 80 -16.68 -7.94 -6.57
CA VAL A 80 -15.58 -8.20 -5.63
C VAL A 80 -14.29 -8.50 -6.41
N PRO A 81 -13.11 -8.26 -5.82
CA PRO A 81 -11.84 -8.67 -6.41
C PRO A 81 -11.80 -10.18 -6.70
N MET A 82 -11.17 -10.57 -7.82
CA MET A 82 -11.02 -11.97 -8.23
C MET A 82 -10.45 -12.85 -7.11
N ALA A 83 -9.41 -12.40 -6.41
CA ALA A 83 -8.81 -13.15 -5.31
C ALA A 83 -9.82 -13.43 -4.18
N GLN A 84 -10.65 -12.43 -3.83
CA GLN A 84 -11.70 -12.60 -2.83
C GLN A 84 -12.78 -13.59 -3.29
N ALA A 85 -13.18 -13.52 -4.57
CA ALA A 85 -14.13 -14.46 -5.14
C ALA A 85 -13.62 -15.91 -5.12
N VAL A 86 -12.36 -16.13 -5.49
CA VAL A 86 -11.72 -17.46 -5.45
C VAL A 86 -11.67 -17.99 -4.02
N MET A 87 -11.31 -17.14 -3.04
CA MET A 87 -11.30 -17.55 -1.62
C MET A 87 -12.69 -17.93 -1.10
N ARG A 88 -13.74 -17.18 -1.48
CA ARG A 88 -15.13 -17.51 -1.13
C ARG A 88 -15.54 -18.86 -1.72
N ALA A 89 -15.27 -19.08 -3.01
CA ALA A 89 -15.60 -20.33 -3.68
C ALA A 89 -14.83 -21.52 -3.07
N LEU A 90 -13.55 -21.34 -2.75
CA LEU A 90 -12.73 -22.33 -2.06
C LEU A 90 -13.34 -22.70 -0.70
N ALA A 91 -13.72 -21.70 0.10
CA ALA A 91 -14.34 -21.92 1.41
C ALA A 91 -15.68 -22.67 1.31
N VAL A 92 -16.55 -22.29 0.36
CA VAL A 92 -17.83 -22.99 0.10
C VAL A 92 -17.59 -24.45 -0.31
N ASN A 93 -16.61 -24.71 -1.17
CA ASN A 93 -16.27 -26.07 -1.60
C ASN A 93 -15.68 -26.91 -0.47
N ALA A 94 -14.84 -26.30 0.38
CA ALA A 94 -14.31 -26.94 1.57
C ALA A 94 -15.44 -27.31 2.57
N ALA A 95 -16.39 -26.39 2.80
CA ALA A 95 -17.55 -26.62 3.64
C ALA A 95 -18.47 -27.73 3.10
N LYS A 96 -18.56 -27.87 1.78
CA LYS A 96 -19.29 -28.96 1.09
C LYS A 96 -18.57 -30.32 1.12
N GLY A 97 -17.40 -30.42 1.76
CA GLY A 97 -16.69 -31.69 1.93
C GLY A 97 -15.68 -32.04 0.83
N GLN A 98 -15.35 -31.12 -0.08
CA GLN A 98 -14.32 -31.40 -1.09
C GLN A 98 -12.94 -31.45 -0.43
N HIS A 99 -12.37 -32.65 -0.28
CA HIS A 99 -11.12 -32.86 0.46
C HIS A 99 -9.93 -32.01 -0.02
N ARG A 100 -9.78 -31.81 -1.33
CA ARG A 100 -8.71 -30.95 -1.87
C ARG A 100 -8.90 -29.49 -1.45
N ALA A 101 -10.13 -29.00 -1.45
CA ALA A 101 -10.47 -27.64 -1.01
C ALA A 101 -10.27 -27.48 0.51
N GLN A 102 -10.68 -28.48 1.30
CA GLN A 102 -10.46 -28.50 2.75
C GLN A 102 -8.97 -28.43 3.10
N ARG A 103 -8.15 -29.24 2.44
CA ARG A 103 -6.70 -29.23 2.64
C ARG A 103 -6.08 -27.88 2.29
N LEU A 104 -6.39 -27.35 1.10
CA LEU A 104 -5.84 -26.06 0.66
C LEU A 104 -6.28 -24.91 1.59
N PHE A 105 -7.55 -24.90 2.00
CA PHE A 105 -8.07 -23.89 2.93
C PHE A 105 -7.39 -23.97 4.30
N ALA A 106 -7.23 -25.17 4.87
CA ALA A 106 -6.54 -25.38 6.14
C ALA A 106 -5.06 -24.99 6.07
N GLU A 107 -4.36 -25.31 4.98
CA GLU A 107 -2.96 -24.92 4.75
C GLU A 107 -2.81 -23.39 4.66
N MET A 108 -3.71 -22.70 3.94
CA MET A 108 -3.73 -21.24 3.86
C MET A 108 -4.01 -20.60 5.22
N LEU A 109 -5.05 -21.06 5.93
CA LEU A 109 -5.40 -20.55 7.26
C LEU A 109 -4.24 -20.71 8.24
N SER A 110 -3.68 -21.92 8.32
CA SER A 110 -2.57 -22.22 9.22
C SER A 110 -1.30 -21.41 8.89
N THR A 111 -1.06 -21.12 7.61
CA THR A 111 0.06 -20.27 7.19
C THR A 111 -0.17 -18.81 7.58
N THR A 112 -1.38 -18.28 7.35
CA THR A 112 -1.75 -16.92 7.75
C THR A 112 -1.70 -16.75 9.27
N GLU A 113 -2.23 -17.69 10.04
CA GLU A 113 -2.17 -17.66 11.50
C GLU A 113 -0.73 -17.70 12.02
N ARG A 114 0.13 -18.55 11.44
CA ARG A 114 1.57 -18.57 11.78
C ARG A 114 2.26 -17.25 11.44
N GLN A 115 1.97 -16.66 10.28
CA GLN A 115 2.54 -15.37 9.88
C GLN A 115 2.08 -14.24 10.80
N ASN A 116 0.78 -14.17 11.10
CA ASN A 116 0.22 -13.20 12.03
C ASN A 116 0.81 -13.35 13.43
N LYS A 117 0.94 -14.58 13.91
CA LYS A 117 1.58 -14.86 15.20
C LYS A 117 3.05 -14.47 15.19
N ALA A 118 3.81 -14.80 14.15
CA ALA A 118 5.22 -14.43 14.04
C ALA A 118 5.41 -12.91 14.04
N LEU A 119 4.58 -12.17 13.31
CA LEU A 119 4.57 -10.71 13.31
C LEU A 119 4.20 -10.14 14.69
N ALA A 120 3.21 -10.74 15.37
CA ALA A 120 2.83 -10.34 16.72
C ALA A 120 3.96 -10.60 17.73
N ASP A 121 4.62 -11.76 17.67
CA ASP A 121 5.74 -12.14 18.53
C ASP A 121 6.96 -11.22 18.30
N GLU A 122 7.24 -10.88 17.03
CA GLU A 122 8.31 -9.93 16.66
C GLU A 122 8.01 -8.52 17.17
N TRP A 123 6.77 -8.05 16.97
CA TRP A 123 6.31 -6.77 17.48
C TRP A 123 6.39 -6.71 19.01
N PHE A 124 5.91 -7.75 19.70
CA PHE A 124 5.97 -7.83 21.16
C PHE A 124 7.40 -7.78 21.68
N ARG A 125 8.31 -8.55 21.07
CA ARG A 125 9.74 -8.52 21.42
C ARG A 125 10.34 -7.12 21.25
N THR A 126 10.07 -6.49 20.11
CA THR A 126 10.57 -5.14 19.80
C THR A 126 10.04 -4.12 20.81
N ALA A 127 8.76 -4.21 21.19
CA ALA A 127 8.15 -3.34 22.17
C ALA A 127 8.72 -3.54 23.58
N VAL A 128 9.00 -4.79 23.99
CA VAL A 128 9.68 -5.10 25.26
C VAL A 128 11.07 -4.49 25.29
N GLU A 129 11.87 -4.73 24.24
CA GLU A 129 13.24 -4.21 24.13
C GLU A 129 13.26 -2.69 24.19
N TYR A 130 12.42 -2.04 23.37
CA TYR A 130 12.24 -0.58 23.38
C TYR A 130 11.92 -0.05 24.77
N LYS A 131 10.96 -0.67 25.47
CA LYS A 131 10.54 -0.22 26.80
C LYS A 131 11.66 -0.34 27.82
N VAL A 132 12.36 -1.46 27.85
CA VAL A 132 13.47 -1.72 28.78
C VAL A 132 14.64 -0.77 28.53
N GLU A 133 15.02 -0.57 27.26
CA GLU A 133 16.11 0.33 26.88
C GLU A 133 15.82 1.77 27.29
N TRP A 134 14.64 2.29 26.94
CA TRP A 134 14.27 3.67 27.27
C TRP A 134 14.06 3.90 28.76
N GLU A 135 13.45 2.97 29.49
CA GLU A 135 13.36 3.10 30.96
C GLU A 135 14.74 3.15 31.61
N THR A 136 15.68 2.35 31.11
CA THR A 136 17.06 2.33 31.62
C THR A 136 17.77 3.66 31.34
N GLU A 137 17.63 4.18 30.11
CA GLU A 137 18.21 5.46 29.73
C GLU A 137 17.56 6.65 30.47
N LEU A 138 16.25 6.65 30.67
CA LEU A 138 15.57 7.70 31.46
C LEU A 138 16.01 7.67 32.92
N ARG A 139 16.10 6.48 33.54
CA ARG A 139 16.65 6.33 34.90
C ARG A 139 18.11 6.81 35.00
N ARG A 140 18.91 6.62 33.94
CA ARG A 140 20.28 7.12 33.86
C ARG A 140 20.31 8.65 33.77
N ARG A 141 19.47 9.26 32.93
CA ARG A 141 19.36 10.72 32.79
C ARG A 141 18.94 11.38 34.09
N GLU A 142 17.96 10.81 34.78
CA GLU A 142 17.51 11.28 36.08
C GLU A 142 18.64 11.28 37.11
N LYS A 143 19.40 10.17 37.21
CA LYS A 143 20.56 10.07 38.12
C LYS A 143 21.67 11.07 37.82
N LEU A 144 21.83 11.46 36.56
CA LEU A 144 22.85 12.41 36.10
C LEU A 144 22.35 13.85 36.03
N GLY A 145 21.07 14.11 36.31
CA GLY A 145 20.46 15.44 36.19
C GLY A 145 20.39 15.99 34.76
N ILE A 146 20.33 15.12 33.76
CA ILE A 146 20.28 15.51 32.33
C ILE A 146 18.83 15.83 31.96
N THR A 147 18.51 17.12 31.79
CA THR A 147 17.15 17.62 31.48
C THR A 147 17.03 18.34 30.14
N ASP A 148 18.12 18.50 29.40
CA ASP A 148 18.20 19.24 28.14
C ASP A 148 17.74 18.43 26.92
N LEU A 149 17.70 17.10 27.04
CA LEU A 149 17.31 16.21 25.94
C LEU A 149 15.79 15.98 25.90
N PRO A 150 15.18 15.97 24.70
CA PRO A 150 13.75 15.67 24.56
C PRO A 150 13.45 14.23 24.99
N PRO A 151 12.22 13.97 25.48
CA PRO A 151 11.77 12.63 25.78
C PRO A 151 11.66 11.78 24.51
N PRO A 152 11.80 10.44 24.62
CA PRO A 152 11.60 9.54 23.50
C PRO A 152 10.15 9.55 23.00
N LEU A 153 9.98 9.28 21.71
CA LEU A 153 8.69 9.07 21.07
C LEU A 153 8.68 7.69 20.42
N PRO A 154 7.73 6.79 20.77
CA PRO A 154 6.80 6.90 21.91
C PRO A 154 7.51 6.88 23.28
N HIS A 155 6.89 7.43 24.32
CA HIS A 155 7.42 7.27 25.68
C HIS A 155 7.27 5.81 26.15
N PRO A 156 8.22 5.21 26.91
CA PRO A 156 8.10 3.82 27.37
C PRO A 156 6.80 3.52 28.15
N ASP A 157 6.25 4.50 28.87
CA ASP A 157 4.96 4.34 29.57
C ASP A 157 3.76 4.18 28.63
N GLN A 158 3.86 4.67 27.39
CA GLN A 158 2.84 4.49 26.36
C GLN A 158 2.83 3.05 25.83
N VAL A 159 3.93 2.31 25.98
CA VAL A 159 4.02 0.91 25.57
C VAL A 159 3.36 0.02 26.63
N LYS A 160 2.20 -0.56 26.28
CA LYS A 160 1.44 -1.50 27.10
C LYS A 160 1.68 -2.92 26.62
N LEU A 161 2.16 -3.76 27.52
CA LEU A 161 2.54 -5.14 27.27
C LEU A 161 1.60 -6.06 28.06
N ASP A 162 0.89 -6.94 27.38
CA ASP A 162 0.12 -8.01 28.00
C ASP A 162 0.93 -9.31 27.92
N MET A 163 1.44 -9.74 29.07
CA MET A 163 2.29 -10.93 29.19
C MET A 163 1.52 -12.24 29.01
N ASN A 164 0.19 -12.23 29.16
CA ASN A 164 -0.64 -13.43 29.00
C ASN A 164 -0.99 -13.67 27.53
N THR A 165 -1.28 -12.61 26.79
CA THR A 165 -1.68 -12.69 25.38
C THR A 165 -0.53 -12.49 24.41
N GLY A 166 0.61 -11.95 24.87
CA GLY A 166 1.74 -11.57 24.02
C GLY A 166 1.44 -10.37 23.14
N LEU A 167 0.44 -9.54 23.51
CA LEU A 167 0.06 -8.36 22.75
C LEU A 167 0.79 -7.12 23.28
N ALA A 168 1.39 -6.36 22.36
CA ALA A 168 1.96 -5.06 22.64
C ALA A 168 1.14 -3.97 21.93
N THR A 169 0.79 -2.91 22.65
CA THR A 169 0.06 -1.76 22.11
C THR A 169 0.73 -0.47 22.54
N ILE A 170 0.65 0.57 21.70
CA ILE A 170 1.12 1.92 22.04
C ILE A 170 -0.11 2.78 22.27
N LYS A 171 -0.23 3.38 23.46
CA LYS A 171 -1.31 4.31 23.81
C LYS A 171 -0.84 5.75 23.73
N GLY A 172 -1.49 6.55 22.91
CA GLY A 172 -1.18 7.97 22.70
C GLY A 172 -0.26 8.24 21.49
N PRO A 173 0.21 9.49 21.33
CA PRO A 173 0.97 9.88 20.15
C PRO A 173 2.35 9.22 20.15
N ALA A 174 2.62 8.44 19.11
CA ALA A 174 3.88 7.73 18.91
C ALA A 174 4.81 8.45 17.93
N THR A 175 4.28 9.37 17.11
CA THR A 175 5.05 10.13 16.12
C THR A 175 5.03 11.62 16.41
N LYS A 176 6.03 12.34 15.88
CA LYS A 176 6.10 13.80 15.97
C LYS A 176 4.86 14.48 15.39
N ASP A 177 4.34 13.95 14.28
CA ASP A 177 3.14 14.49 13.64
C ASP A 177 1.90 14.31 14.51
N GLN A 178 1.77 13.15 15.18
CA GLN A 178 0.69 12.89 16.13
C GLN A 178 0.79 13.80 17.36
N VAL A 179 1.99 14.06 17.87
CA VAL A 179 2.21 15.02 18.96
C VAL A 179 1.79 16.43 18.52
N ALA A 180 2.23 16.88 17.35
CA ALA A 180 1.87 18.20 16.82
C ALA A 180 0.36 18.34 16.58
N GLN A 181 -0.29 17.28 16.09
CA GLN A 181 -1.74 17.24 15.92
C GLN A 181 -2.46 17.34 17.27
N LEU A 182 -2.01 16.60 18.28
CA LEU A 182 -2.57 16.67 19.63
C LEU A 182 -2.41 18.07 20.24
N GLU A 183 -1.24 18.69 20.10
CA GLU A 183 -0.99 20.06 20.56
C GLU A 183 -1.89 21.08 19.85
N LEU A 184 -2.10 20.93 18.54
CA LEU A 184 -3.02 21.79 17.79
C LEU A 184 -4.45 21.70 18.32
N TRP A 185 -4.95 20.48 18.57
CA TRP A 185 -6.29 20.28 19.12
C TRP A 185 -6.41 20.81 20.54
N ARG A 186 -5.39 20.65 21.39
CA ARG A 186 -5.35 21.23 22.73
C ARG A 186 -5.41 22.76 22.69
N ARG A 187 -4.56 23.41 21.88
CA ARG A 187 -4.59 24.86 21.69
C ARG A 187 -5.95 25.35 21.19
N ARG A 188 -6.56 24.61 20.26
CA ARG A 188 -7.90 24.94 19.77
C ARG A 188 -8.93 24.85 20.89
N ARG A 189 -8.97 23.75 21.65
CA ARG A 189 -9.86 23.60 22.81
C ARG A 189 -9.70 24.75 23.80
N ASP A 190 -8.46 25.10 24.13
CA ASP A 190 -8.17 26.18 25.07
C ASP A 190 -8.69 27.53 24.54
N GLY A 191 -8.50 27.82 23.25
CA GLY A 191 -9.09 29.00 22.60
C GLY A 191 -10.62 29.02 22.62
N PHE A 192 -11.29 27.91 22.28
CA PHE A 192 -12.76 27.81 22.38
C PHE A 192 -13.25 27.94 23.84
N SER A 193 -12.44 27.52 24.82
CA SER A 193 -12.77 27.65 26.24
C SER A 193 -12.66 29.10 26.72
N GLU A 194 -11.66 29.84 26.23
CA GLU A 194 -11.52 31.28 26.45
C GLU A 194 -12.68 32.05 25.79
N ASP A 195 -13.02 31.74 24.53
CA ASP A 195 -14.16 32.32 23.83
C ASP A 195 -15.47 32.06 24.59
N LEU A 196 -15.68 30.83 25.08
CA LEU A 196 -16.86 30.49 25.89
C LEU A 196 -16.94 31.35 27.16
N ALA A 197 -15.80 31.53 27.86
CA ALA A 197 -15.75 32.35 29.06
C ALA A 197 -16.07 33.82 28.75
N PHE A 198 -15.56 34.34 27.63
CA PHE A 198 -15.84 35.70 27.16
C PHE A 198 -17.33 35.90 26.86
N VAL A 199 -17.93 35.03 26.03
CA VAL A 199 -19.34 35.14 25.63
C VAL A 199 -20.27 34.97 26.85
N ARG A 200 -19.92 34.10 27.80
CA ARG A 200 -20.67 33.96 29.07
C ARG A 200 -20.62 35.24 29.91
N GLN A 201 -19.46 35.87 30.01
CA GLN A 201 -19.32 37.14 30.73
C GLN A 201 -20.15 38.25 30.06
N GLU A 202 -20.15 38.32 28.73
CA GLU A 202 -20.95 39.29 27.97
C GLU A 202 -22.45 39.06 28.20
N TYR A 203 -22.91 37.80 28.15
CA TYR A 203 -24.29 37.41 28.44
C TYR A 203 -24.76 37.87 29.83
N GLU A 204 -23.92 37.78 30.86
CA GLU A 204 -24.24 38.22 32.22
C GLU A 204 -24.45 39.75 32.32
N THR A 205 -23.69 40.52 31.55
CA THR A 205 -23.75 42.00 31.58
C THR A 205 -24.76 42.60 30.60
N GLU A 206 -25.18 41.84 29.58
CA GLU A 206 -26.12 42.29 28.56
C GLU A 206 -27.55 42.40 29.14
N THR A 207 -28.29 43.42 28.73
CA THR A 207 -29.66 43.70 29.21
C THR A 207 -30.70 43.61 28.11
N ASP A 208 -30.31 43.68 26.83
CA ASP A 208 -31.21 43.48 25.70
C ASP A 208 -31.55 41.99 25.48
N GLU A 209 -32.86 41.66 25.44
CA GLU A 209 -33.33 40.28 25.27
C GLU A 209 -32.95 39.69 23.89
N GLY A 210 -32.94 40.52 22.85
CA GLY A 210 -32.57 40.10 21.50
C GLY A 210 -31.08 39.80 21.34
N ALA A 211 -30.22 40.54 22.05
CA ALA A 211 -28.79 40.27 22.15
C ALA A 211 -28.51 39.03 23.01
N ARG A 212 -29.17 38.89 24.18
CA ARG A 212 -29.05 37.69 25.03
C ARG A 212 -29.40 36.41 24.31
N THR A 213 -30.45 36.41 23.50
CA THR A 213 -30.86 35.21 22.74
C THR A 213 -29.78 34.79 21.73
N ARG A 214 -29.12 35.75 21.07
CA ARG A 214 -28.00 35.48 20.15
C ARG A 214 -26.78 34.93 20.88
N LEU A 215 -26.41 35.54 22.01
CA LEU A 215 -25.31 35.07 22.86
C LEU A 215 -25.58 33.66 23.41
N GLU A 216 -26.84 33.31 23.73
CA GLU A 216 -27.22 31.95 24.13
C GLU A 216 -27.01 30.93 23.00
N ASP A 217 -27.35 31.29 21.77
CA ASP A 217 -27.07 30.46 20.58
C ASP A 217 -25.56 30.27 20.37
N ASP A 218 -24.77 31.33 20.52
CA ASP A 218 -23.31 31.29 20.40
C ASP A 218 -22.68 30.41 21.49
N ILE A 219 -23.12 30.53 22.75
CA ILE A 219 -22.71 29.66 23.86
C ILE A 219 -22.99 28.19 23.50
N ARG A 220 -24.21 27.87 23.05
CA ARG A 220 -24.56 26.50 22.65
C ARG A 220 -23.70 25.97 21.50
N GLN A 221 -23.36 26.81 20.54
CA GLN A 221 -22.51 26.43 19.42
C GLN A 221 -21.06 26.17 19.86
N ILE A 222 -20.51 27.01 20.73
CA ILE A 222 -19.17 26.85 21.29
C ILE A 222 -19.10 25.59 22.15
N GLU A 223 -20.10 25.34 23.01
CA GLU A 223 -20.18 24.12 23.81
C GLU A 223 -20.20 22.84 22.96
N ARG A 224 -21.00 22.81 21.88
CA ARG A 224 -20.98 21.68 20.93
C ARG A 224 -19.62 21.50 20.25
N SER A 225 -18.93 22.60 19.95
CA SER A 225 -17.60 22.55 19.33
C SER A 225 -16.55 22.01 20.31
N LEU A 226 -16.63 22.40 21.58
CA LEU A 226 -15.78 21.87 22.65
C LEU A 226 -16.04 20.37 22.87
N GLU A 227 -17.31 19.94 22.94
CA GLU A 227 -17.66 18.53 23.07
C GLU A 227 -17.11 17.70 21.90
N ALA A 228 -17.20 18.19 20.67
CA ALA A 228 -16.62 17.52 19.51
C ALA A 228 -15.08 17.45 19.58
N ILE A 229 -14.42 18.50 20.07
CA ILE A 229 -12.96 18.50 20.26
C ILE A 229 -12.56 17.54 21.38
N ASP A 230 -13.29 17.48 22.48
CA ASP A 230 -13.03 16.55 23.58
C ASP A 230 -13.20 15.09 23.13
N GLN A 231 -14.24 14.77 22.36
CA GLN A 231 -14.39 13.44 21.75
C GLN A 231 -13.23 13.08 20.81
N LEU A 232 -12.72 14.04 20.03
CA LEU A 232 -11.54 13.83 19.18
C LEU A 232 -10.27 13.66 20.01
N LEU A 233 -10.12 14.43 21.10
CA LEU A 233 -8.99 14.34 22.01
C LEU A 233 -8.99 13.03 22.80
N ASP A 234 -10.16 12.48 23.14
CA ASP A 234 -10.28 11.14 23.70
C ASP A 234 -9.86 10.11 22.63
N GLN A 235 -10.39 10.20 21.41
CA GLN A 235 -10.02 9.25 20.36
C GLN A 235 -8.51 9.25 20.00
N ILE A 236 -7.85 10.40 20.07
CA ILE A 236 -6.41 10.56 19.77
C ILE A 236 -5.54 10.32 21.01
N GLY A 237 -6.06 10.69 22.18
CA GLY A 237 -5.34 10.78 23.44
C GLY A 237 -5.54 9.60 24.37
N TYR A 238 -6.76 9.04 24.49
CA TYR A 238 -7.13 7.97 25.43
C TYR A 238 -8.40 7.21 25.04
#